data_AF-A0ABD5WSQ1-F1
#
_entry.id   AF-A0ABD5WSQ1-F1
#
_cell.length_a   1.000
_cell.length_b   1.000
_cell.length_c   1.000
_cell.angle_alpha   90.00
_cell.angle_beta   90.00
_cell.angle_gamma   90.00
#
_symmetry.space_group_name_H-M   'P 1'
#
loop_
_entity.id
_entity.type
_entity.pdbx_description
1 polymer ?
#
loop_
_entity_poly.entity_id
_entity_poly.type
_entity_poly.pdbx_seq_one_letter_code
_entity_poly.pdbx_strand_id
1 'polypeptide(L)'
;MSRQTWAVVARVVAFAGAVGVAVGAWLPWLMVRPGYDGPVPAIHLAGMDAGLAGLDWLALAAAAIALLGVLPVELMPVSIPGLGGPRAAAVTTVAGGFVAALTVFYLLSNGFLGTLVPASGFYLTALGGVHLSMGGALRLYAIGG
;
A
#
# COMPACT_ATOMS: atom_id res chain seq x y z
N MET A 1 -5.57 -23.81 12.55
CA MET A 1 -5.95 -22.42 12.93
C MET A 1 -7.46 -22.27 12.75
N SER A 2 -8.15 -21.56 13.65
CA SER A 2 -9.58 -21.29 13.51
C SER A 2 -9.83 -20.18 12.48
N ARG A 3 -11.05 -20.11 11.93
CA ARG A 3 -11.43 -19.02 11.00
C ARG A 3 -11.33 -17.63 11.62
N GLN A 4 -11.59 -17.55 12.93
CA GLN A 4 -11.43 -16.32 13.69
C GLN A 4 -9.96 -15.87 13.73
N THR A 5 -9.02 -16.82 13.88
CA THR A 5 -7.58 -16.51 13.77
C THR A 5 -7.22 -16.00 12.39
N TRP A 6 -7.71 -16.63 11.32
CA TRP A 6 -7.50 -16.15 9.95
C TRP A 6 -8.06 -14.76 9.70
N ALA A 7 -9.24 -14.44 10.24
CA ALA A 7 -9.84 -13.13 10.11
C ALA A 7 -9.02 -12.04 10.83
N VAL A 8 -8.43 -12.35 12.00
CA VAL A 8 -7.53 -11.43 12.72
C VAL A 8 -6.24 -11.22 11.94
N VAL A 9 -5.59 -12.31 11.50
CA VAL A 9 -4.36 -12.23 10.68
C VAL A 9 -4.60 -11.39 9.43
N ALA A 10 -5.69 -11.65 8.71
CA ALA A 10 -6.07 -10.90 7.51
C ALA A 10 -6.18 -9.39 7.75
N ARG A 11 -6.76 -8.98 8.88
CA ARG A 11 -6.88 -7.56 9.27
C ARG A 11 -5.53 -6.95 9.60
N VAL A 12 -4.70 -7.65 10.37
CA VAL A 12 -3.35 -7.17 10.73
C VAL A 12 -2.50 -6.99 9.48
N VAL A 13 -2.54 -7.97 8.57
CA VAL A 13 -1.82 -7.91 7.30
C VAL A 13 -2.29 -6.74 6.43
N ALA A 14 -3.60 -6.56 6.29
CA ALA A 14 -4.13 -5.44 5.50
C ALA A 14 -3.82 -4.07 6.13
N PHE A 15 -3.90 -3.96 7.47
CA PHE A 15 -3.57 -2.73 8.19
C PHE A 15 -2.08 -2.38 8.06
N ALA A 16 -1.20 -3.35 8.27
CA ALA A 16 0.24 -3.17 8.06
C ALA A 16 0.54 -2.76 6.61
N GLY A 17 -0.16 -3.35 5.64
CA GLY A 17 -0.07 -2.95 4.23
C GLY A 17 -0.48 -1.49 4.01
N ALA A 18 -1.61 -1.05 4.58
CA ALA A 18 -2.09 0.32 4.47
C ALA A 18 -1.11 1.33 5.09
N VAL A 19 -0.52 1.00 6.24
CA VAL A 19 0.53 1.81 6.87
C VAL A 19 1.76 1.86 5.96
N GLY A 20 2.17 0.72 5.39
CA GLY A 20 3.28 0.65 4.43
C GLY A 20 3.07 1.56 3.22
N VAL A 21 1.86 1.56 2.63
CA VAL A 21 1.48 2.48 1.54
C VAL A 21 1.50 3.93 2.00
N ALA A 22 0.91 4.24 3.14
CA ALA A 22 0.85 5.61 3.64
C ALA A 22 2.25 6.18 3.90
N VAL A 23 3.08 5.40 4.60
CA VAL A 23 4.47 5.76 4.90
C VAL A 23 5.28 5.89 3.62
N GLY A 24 5.19 4.90 2.72
CA GLY A 24 5.92 4.89 1.44
C GLY A 24 5.55 6.06 0.52
N ALA A 25 4.26 6.38 0.40
CA ALA A 25 3.75 7.40 -0.51
C ALA A 25 3.76 8.82 0.08
N TRP A 26 3.86 8.99 1.39
CA TRP A 26 3.74 10.32 2.03
C TRP A 26 5.03 10.87 2.61
N LEU A 27 5.95 10.02 3.07
CA LEU A 27 7.20 10.52 3.65
C LEU A 27 8.22 10.91 2.56
N PRO A 28 9.00 11.98 2.78
CA PRO A 28 10.13 12.31 1.91
C PRO A 28 11.24 11.29 2.14
N TRP A 29 11.57 10.50 1.11
CA TRP A 29 12.59 9.44 1.18
C TRP A 29 13.86 9.88 0.47
N LEU A 30 14.94 10.07 1.22
CA LEU A 30 16.25 10.39 0.68
C LEU A 30 17.14 9.14 0.67
N MET A 31 17.83 8.90 -0.44
CA MET A 31 18.90 7.90 -0.52
C MET A 31 20.24 8.61 -0.54
N VAL A 32 21.11 8.31 0.42
CA VAL A 32 22.52 8.73 0.40
C VAL A 32 23.33 7.60 -0.22
N ARG A 33 24.22 7.92 -1.16
CA ARG A 33 25.06 6.92 -1.83
C ARG A 33 25.96 6.23 -0.79
N PRO A 34 26.07 4.89 -0.79
CA PRO A 34 27.02 4.20 0.10
C PRO A 34 28.45 4.70 -0.15
N GLY A 35 29.15 5.15 0.91
CA GLY A 35 30.53 5.68 0.83
C GLY A 35 30.66 7.20 0.68
N TYR A 36 29.59 7.97 0.93
CA TYR A 36 29.62 9.43 0.92
C TYR A 36 29.94 9.99 2.32
N ASP A 37 31.12 10.60 2.49
CA ASP A 37 31.58 11.18 3.77
C ASP A 37 31.47 12.73 3.82
N GLY A 38 30.83 13.36 2.84
CA GLY A 38 30.62 14.82 2.79
C GLY A 38 29.31 15.29 3.44
N PRO A 39 29.14 16.61 3.71
CA PRO A 39 27.85 17.16 4.10
C PRO A 39 26.87 16.94 2.95
N VAL A 40 25.85 16.08 3.15
CA VAL A 40 24.86 15.72 2.12
C VAL A 40 24.15 16.99 1.66
N PRO A 41 24.44 17.53 0.46
CA PRO A 41 23.52 18.45 -0.16
C PRO A 41 22.33 17.58 -0.54
N ALA A 42 21.11 17.93 -0.12
CA ALA A 42 19.92 17.27 -0.62
C ALA A 42 19.78 17.58 -2.12
N ILE A 43 20.55 16.88 -2.96
CA ILE A 43 20.39 16.92 -4.42
C ILE A 43 19.15 16.09 -4.68
N HIS A 44 18.00 16.77 -4.75
CA HIS A 44 16.77 16.16 -5.22
C HIS A 44 16.97 15.72 -6.66
N LEU A 45 17.10 14.41 -6.87
CA LEU A 45 17.01 13.81 -8.20
C LEU A 45 15.52 13.59 -8.51
N ALA A 46 15.13 13.82 -9.76
CA ALA A 46 13.77 13.51 -10.22
C ALA A 46 13.44 12.03 -9.92
N GLY A 47 12.35 11.78 -9.18
CA GLY A 47 11.97 10.45 -8.68
C GLY A 47 12.31 10.17 -7.21
N MET A 48 12.91 11.13 -6.48
CA MET A 48 13.13 11.05 -5.02
C MET A 48 11.99 11.69 -4.19
N ASP A 49 11.04 12.35 -4.84
CA ASP A 49 9.91 12.99 -4.17
C ASP A 49 8.79 11.96 -3.92
N ALA A 50 8.82 11.34 -2.74
CA ALA A 50 7.88 10.32 -2.27
C ALA A 50 7.73 9.07 -3.17
N GLY A 51 7.12 8.01 -2.64
CA GLY A 51 7.24 6.65 -3.16
C GLY A 51 6.87 6.43 -4.63
N LEU A 52 5.95 7.21 -5.21
CA LEU A 52 5.51 7.10 -6.60
C LEU A 52 5.36 8.46 -7.27
N ALA A 53 6.33 9.38 -7.09
CA ALA A 53 6.39 10.74 -7.63
C ALA A 53 5.27 11.13 -8.63
N GLY A 54 4.14 11.59 -8.08
CA GLY A 54 2.95 12.06 -8.84
C GLY A 54 1.75 11.11 -8.85
N LEU A 55 1.91 9.86 -8.44
CA LEU A 55 0.85 8.86 -8.24
C LEU A 55 0.59 8.57 -6.75
N ASP A 56 1.32 9.22 -5.85
CA ASP A 56 1.23 9.03 -4.40
C ASP A 56 -0.19 9.23 -3.87
N TRP A 57 -0.89 10.25 -4.37
CA TRP A 57 -2.28 10.52 -4.01
C TRP A 57 -3.24 9.40 -4.43
N LEU A 58 -3.00 8.74 -5.57
CA LEU A 58 -3.79 7.61 -6.01
C LEU A 58 -3.53 6.38 -5.13
N ALA A 59 -2.28 6.14 -4.76
CA ALA A 59 -1.92 5.07 -3.84
C ALA A 59 -2.54 5.28 -2.44
N LEU A 60 -2.52 6.52 -1.94
CA LEU A 60 -3.15 6.90 -0.67
C LEU A 60 -4.67 6.78 -0.71
N ALA A 61 -5.31 7.23 -1.80
CA ALA A 61 -6.75 7.07 -1.97
C ALA A 61 -7.16 5.60 -2.00
N ALA A 62 -6.40 4.76 -2.72
CA ALA A 62 -6.64 3.32 -2.75
C ALA A 62 -6.44 2.67 -1.37
N ALA A 63 -5.40 3.05 -0.62
CA ALA A 63 -5.18 2.57 0.74
C ALA A 63 -6.33 3.00 1.69
N ALA A 64 -6.81 4.23 1.59
CA ALA A 64 -7.95 4.73 2.37
C ALA A 64 -9.24 3.94 2.06
N ILE A 65 -9.52 3.69 0.78
CA ILE A 65 -10.65 2.84 0.35
C ILE A 65 -10.49 1.42 0.89
N ALA A 66 -9.28 0.86 0.84
CA ALA A 66 -9.01 -0.47 1.34
C ALA A 66 -9.25 -0.59 2.86
N LEU A 67 -8.91 0.46 3.63
CA LEU A 67 -9.14 0.54 5.07
C LEU A 67 -10.62 0.55 5.45
N LEU A 68 -11.51 1.07 4.60
CA LEU A 68 -12.97 0.93 4.80
C LEU A 68 -13.40 -0.54 4.85
N GLY A 69 -12.68 -1.41 4.16
CA GLY A 69 -12.91 -2.85 4.23
C GLY A 69 -12.28 -3.51 5.46
N VAL A 70 -11.21 -2.95 6.03
CA VAL A 70 -10.40 -3.57 7.10
C VAL A 70 -10.89 -3.18 8.49
N LEU A 71 -11.42 -1.96 8.65
CA LEU A 71 -11.87 -1.44 9.93
C LEU A 71 -12.98 -2.33 10.52
N PRO A 72 -12.94 -2.61 11.84
CA PRO A 72 -14.02 -3.28 12.53
C PRO A 72 -15.31 -2.49 12.31
N VAL A 73 -16.40 -3.20 11.99
CA VAL A 73 -17.75 -2.60 11.86
C VAL A 73 -18.14 -1.85 13.14
N GLU A 74 -17.60 -2.25 14.30
CA GLU A 74 -17.80 -1.59 15.60
C GLU A 74 -17.16 -0.19 15.70
N LEU A 75 -16.13 0.10 14.90
CA LEU A 75 -15.51 1.43 14.81
C LEU A 75 -16.07 2.27 13.64
N MET A 76 -16.96 1.69 12.81
CA MET A 76 -17.69 2.43 11.79
C MET A 76 -19.02 2.90 12.37
N PRO A 77 -19.23 4.21 12.60
CA PRO A 77 -20.51 4.73 13.11
C PRO A 77 -21.65 4.59 12.09
N VAL A 78 -21.37 4.10 10.89
CA VAL A 78 -22.32 4.00 9.79
C VAL A 78 -22.14 2.62 9.17
N SER A 79 -23.10 1.75 9.40
CA SER A 79 -23.34 0.58 8.56
C SER A 79 -23.54 1.06 7.13
N ILE A 80 -22.47 1.13 6.32
CA ILE A 80 -22.57 1.52 4.92
C ILE A 80 -23.50 0.50 4.25
N PRO A 81 -24.71 0.90 3.81
CA PRO A 81 -25.69 -0.04 3.28
C PRO A 81 -25.10 -0.73 2.04
N GLY A 82 -24.93 -2.05 2.10
CA GLY A 82 -24.42 -2.85 0.99
C GLY A 82 -22.95 -3.27 1.04
N LEU A 83 -22.16 -2.83 2.04
CA LEU A 83 -20.78 -3.29 2.27
C LEU A 83 -20.74 -4.44 3.28
N GLY A 84 -21.24 -5.60 2.87
CA GLY A 84 -21.10 -6.83 3.66
C GLY A 84 -19.65 -7.32 3.76
N GLY A 85 -19.37 -8.22 4.71
CA GLY A 85 -18.01 -8.77 4.94
C GLY A 85 -17.26 -9.23 3.68
N PRO A 86 -17.87 -10.00 2.76
CA PRO A 86 -17.22 -10.43 1.52
C PRO A 86 -16.92 -9.27 0.56
N ARG A 87 -17.85 -8.32 0.39
CA ARG A 87 -17.67 -7.17 -0.51
C ARG A 87 -16.56 -6.26 -0.01
N ALA A 88 -16.53 -6.00 1.30
CA ALA A 88 -15.46 -5.25 1.95
C ALA A 88 -14.09 -5.90 1.73
N ALA A 89 -13.99 -7.23 1.88
CA ALA A 89 -12.76 -7.97 1.65
C ALA A 89 -12.33 -7.96 0.16
N ALA A 90 -13.27 -8.04 -0.78
CA ALA A 90 -13.00 -7.90 -2.21
C ALA A 90 -12.49 -6.49 -2.55
N VAL A 91 -13.11 -5.44 -2.02
CA VAL A 91 -12.65 -4.05 -2.19
C VAL A 91 -11.22 -3.87 -1.67
N THR A 92 -10.90 -4.38 -0.47
CA THR A 92 -9.53 -4.34 0.06
C THR A 92 -8.55 -5.09 -0.86
N THR A 93 -8.95 -6.25 -1.39
CA THR A 93 -8.11 -7.06 -2.30
C THR A 93 -7.77 -6.28 -3.58
N VAL A 94 -8.79 -5.71 -4.21
CA VAL A 94 -8.67 -4.96 -5.47
C VAL A 94 -7.89 -3.67 -5.26
N ALA A 95 -8.18 -2.93 -4.18
CA ALA A 95 -7.47 -1.69 -3.88
C ALA A 95 -5.97 -1.92 -3.62
N GLY A 96 -5.60 -2.96 -2.87
CA GLY A 96 -4.20 -3.35 -2.70
C GLY A 96 -3.53 -3.76 -4.01
N GLY A 97 -4.24 -4.56 -4.83
CA GLY A 97 -3.76 -4.96 -6.16
C GLY A 97 -3.57 -3.78 -7.10
N PHE A 98 -4.43 -2.77 -7.02
CA PHE A 98 -4.30 -1.53 -7.76
C PHE A 98 -3.05 -0.73 -7.35
N VAL A 99 -2.75 -0.62 -6.05
CA VAL A 99 -1.51 0.00 -5.58
C VAL A 99 -0.27 -0.75 -6.11
N ALA A 100 -0.28 -2.09 -6.04
CA ALA A 100 0.81 -2.89 -6.60
C ALA A 100 0.94 -2.68 -8.12
N ALA A 101 -0.17 -2.66 -8.86
CA ALA A 101 -0.16 -2.40 -10.30
C ALA A 101 0.36 -0.98 -10.64
N LEU A 102 0.01 0.04 -9.85
CA LEU A 102 0.56 1.39 -10.00
C LEU A 102 2.09 1.39 -9.85
N THR A 103 2.64 0.61 -8.91
CA THR A 103 4.10 0.53 -8.72
C THR A 103 4.79 -0.14 -9.90
N VAL A 104 4.18 -1.18 -10.48
CA VAL A 104 4.67 -1.83 -11.70
C VAL A 104 4.60 -0.88 -12.89
N PHE A 105 3.47 -0.18 -13.06
CA PHE A 105 3.29 0.81 -14.10
C PHE A 105 4.37 1.91 -14.02
N TYR A 106 4.57 2.47 -12.83
CA TYR A 106 5.58 3.49 -12.59
C TYR A 106 7.00 3.00 -12.91
N LEU A 107 7.33 1.76 -12.53
CA LEU A 107 8.60 1.11 -12.86
C LEU A 107 8.77 0.94 -14.36
N LEU A 108 7.73 0.52 -15.09
CA LEU A 108 7.81 0.34 -16.55
C LEU A 108 7.93 1.69 -17.28
N SER A 109 7.21 2.72 -16.83
CA SER A 109 7.23 4.05 -17.45
C SER A 109 8.56 4.78 -17.26
N ASN A 110 9.25 4.59 -16.14
CA ASN A 110 10.48 5.32 -15.80
C ASN A 110 11.75 4.46 -15.88
N GLY A 111 11.65 3.15 -15.71
CA GLY A 111 12.77 2.21 -15.76
C GLY A 111 13.32 1.99 -17.17
N PHE A 112 12.46 2.00 -18.20
CA PHE A 112 12.89 1.87 -19.60
C PHE A 112 13.70 3.07 -20.10
N LEU A 113 13.52 4.25 -19.49
CA LEU A 113 14.22 5.48 -19.87
C LEU A 113 15.53 5.69 -19.10
N GLY A 114 15.92 4.75 -18.22
CA GLY A 114 17.17 4.81 -17.45
C GLY A 114 17.21 5.89 -16.36
N THR A 115 16.09 6.55 -16.08
CA THR A 115 15.98 7.68 -15.15
C THR A 115 15.50 7.28 -13.76
N LEU A 116 15.06 6.03 -13.56
CA LEU A 116 14.49 5.59 -12.28
C LEU A 116 15.57 5.13 -11.28
N VAL A 117 15.74 5.89 -10.21
CA VAL A 117 16.40 5.44 -8.97
C VAL A 117 15.30 5.27 -7.91
N PRO A 118 14.76 4.05 -7.70
CA PRO A 118 13.66 3.86 -6.76
C PRO A 118 14.12 4.12 -5.32
N ALA A 119 13.53 5.12 -4.67
CA ALA A 119 13.75 5.41 -3.26
C ALA A 119 13.08 4.36 -2.36
N SER A 120 13.42 4.32 -1.07
CA SER A 120 12.82 3.40 -0.09
C SER A 120 11.29 3.48 -0.03
N GLY A 121 10.72 4.68 -0.30
CA GLY A 121 9.29 4.88 -0.39
C GLY A 121 8.60 4.02 -1.45
N PHE A 122 9.24 3.84 -2.61
CA PHE A 122 8.71 3.01 -3.69
C PHE A 122 8.51 1.57 -3.23
N TYR A 123 9.53 0.99 -2.59
CA TYR A 123 9.48 -0.40 -2.11
C TYR A 123 8.45 -0.57 -1.00
N LEU A 124 8.33 0.40 -0.09
CA LEU A 124 7.33 0.37 0.98
C LEU A 124 5.91 0.47 0.42
N THR A 125 5.69 1.31 -0.59
CA THR A 125 4.40 1.42 -1.28
C THR A 125 4.05 0.13 -2.02
N ALA A 126 5.01 -0.47 -2.74
CA ALA A 126 4.80 -1.74 -3.44
C ALA A 126 4.49 -2.90 -2.49
N LEU A 127 5.31 -3.09 -1.46
CA LEU A 127 5.07 -4.12 -0.45
C LEU A 127 3.77 -3.86 0.30
N GLY A 128 3.47 -2.61 0.63
CA GLY A 128 2.22 -2.21 1.27
C GLY A 128 0.99 -2.58 0.45
N GLY A 129 1.00 -2.31 -0.86
CA GLY A 129 -0.06 -2.70 -1.79
C GLY A 129 -0.28 -4.21 -1.85
N VAL A 130 0.81 -5.00 -1.91
CA VAL A 130 0.73 -6.47 -1.88
C VAL A 130 0.14 -6.97 -0.57
N HIS A 131 0.57 -6.45 0.58
CA HIS A 131 0.05 -6.84 1.89
C HIS A 131 -1.43 -6.46 2.04
N LEU A 132 -1.84 -5.29 1.56
CA LEU A 132 -3.24 -4.90 1.47
C LEU A 132 -4.07 -5.91 0.66
N SER A 133 -3.58 -6.27 -0.53
CA SER A 133 -4.29 -7.21 -1.40
C SER A 133 -4.42 -8.59 -0.74
N MET A 134 -3.32 -9.09 -0.18
CA MET A 134 -3.27 -10.39 0.48
C MET A 134 -4.14 -10.43 1.74
N GLY A 135 -4.17 -9.37 2.54
CA GLY A 135 -5.07 -9.27 3.69
C GLY A 135 -6.55 -9.29 3.29
N GLY A 136 -6.90 -8.64 2.17
CA GLY A 136 -8.24 -8.78 1.57
C GLY A 136 -8.57 -10.21 1.16
N ALA A 137 -7.66 -10.87 0.44
CA ALA A 137 -7.85 -12.24 -0.05
C ALA A 137 -7.95 -13.26 1.10
N LEU A 138 -7.10 -13.13 2.13
CA LEU A 138 -7.16 -13.95 3.34
C LEU A 138 -8.48 -13.78 4.08
N ARG A 139 -9.03 -12.56 4.09
CA ARG A 139 -10.35 -12.30 4.69
C ARG A 139 -11.48 -12.93 3.87
N LEU A 140 -11.40 -12.91 2.54
CA LEU A 140 -12.34 -13.65 1.68
C LEU A 140 -12.31 -15.15 2.00
N TYR A 141 -11.11 -15.73 2.11
CA TYR A 141 -10.94 -17.13 2.48
C TYR A 141 -11.55 -17.46 3.86
N ALA A 142 -11.34 -16.59 4.85
CA ALA A 142 -11.87 -16.78 6.20
C ALA A 142 -13.42 -16.72 6.27
N ILE A 143 -14.07 -16.01 5.34
CA ILE A 143 -15.53 -15.87 5.27
C ILE A 143 -16.19 -16.97 4.42
N GLY A 144 -15.57 -17.33 3.29
CA GLY A 144 -16.17 -18.22 2.29
C GLY A 144 -15.84 -19.71 2.43
N GLY A 145 -14.79 -20.07 3.19
CA GLY A 145 -14.59 -21.45 3.64
C GLY A 145 -15.69 -21.86 4.59
#